data_AF-A0A943ZYU3-F1
#
_entry.id   AF-A0A943ZYU3-F1
#
_cell.length_a   1.000
_cell.length_b   1.000
_cell.length_c   1.000
_cell.angle_alpha   90.00
_cell.angle_beta   90.00
_cell.angle_gamma   90.00
#
_symmetry.space_group_name_H-M   'P 1'
#
loop_
_entity.id
_entity.type
_entity.pdbx_description
1 polymer ?
#
loop_
_entity_poly.entity_id
_entity_poly.type
_entity_poly.pdbx_seq_one_letter_code
_entity_poly.pdbx_strand_id
1 'polypeptide(L)'
;MEEPRIRRWCMAFLLLLLMLAGLFLWSLNAGSIPLTAGEVWDILIHRDGDYAAVIWKLRLPRTLSAALMGSALSVSGFLLQTFFANPIASPFVLGISSGAKLTVSLAMIGLLSRGVVMSSGGMILAAFAGAMLSMGFVLLLSKWLHQMS
;
A
#
# COMPACT_ATOMS: atom_id res chain seq x y z
N MET A 1 -18.31 23.72 26.71
CA MET A 1 -16.85 24.01 26.76
C MET A 1 -16.06 22.99 25.93
N GLU A 2 -16.51 22.67 24.70
CA GLU A 2 -15.90 21.64 23.82
C GLU A 2 -14.92 22.23 22.77
N GLU A 3 -14.95 23.54 22.55
CA GLU A 3 -14.16 24.24 21.53
C GLU A 3 -12.63 23.97 21.53
N PRO A 4 -11.92 23.93 22.68
CA PRO A 4 -10.46 23.80 22.64
C PRO A 4 -10.00 22.41 22.19
N ARG A 5 -10.85 21.38 22.29
CA ARG A 5 -10.51 20.01 21.86
C ARG A 5 -10.62 19.88 20.34
N ILE A 6 -11.71 20.37 19.76
CA ILE A 6 -11.93 20.34 18.30
C ILE A 6 -10.83 21.11 17.57
N ARG A 7 -10.46 22.31 18.05
CA ARG A 7 -9.36 23.11 17.48
C ARG A 7 -8.03 22.36 17.46
N ARG A 8 -7.69 21.63 18.52
CA ARG A 8 -6.47 20.81 18.60
C ARG A 8 -6.48 19.67 17.58
N TRP A 9 -7.63 19.02 17.39
CA TRP A 9 -7.77 17.91 16.45
C TRP A 9 -7.67 18.41 15.00
N CYS A 10 -8.38 19.49 14.67
CA CYS A 10 -8.27 20.13 13.36
C CYS A 10 -6.82 20.56 13.06
N MET A 11 -6.13 21.15 14.03
CA MET A 11 -4.73 21.54 13.89
C MET A 11 -3.82 20.33 13.66
N ALA A 12 -4.03 19.22 14.38
CA ALA A 12 -3.26 17.99 14.19
C ALA A 12 -3.48 17.38 12.79
N PHE A 13 -4.73 17.29 12.33
CA PHE A 13 -5.03 16.79 10.98
C PHE A 13 -4.48 17.71 9.89
N LEU A 14 -4.56 19.03 10.08
CA LEU A 14 -3.97 19.99 9.15
C LEU A 14 -2.46 19.81 9.07
N LEU A 15 -1.77 19.66 10.21
CA LEU A 15 -0.33 19.43 10.26
C LEU A 15 0.06 18.12 9.57
N LEU A 16 -0.67 17.03 9.82
CA LEU A 16 -0.43 15.75 9.16
C LEU A 16 -0.65 15.83 7.64
N LEU A 17 -1.67 16.58 7.20
CA LEU A 17 -1.94 16.80 5.78
C LEU A 17 -0.82 17.62 5.12
N LEU A 18 -0.33 18.66 5.79
CA LEU A 18 0.81 19.46 5.32
C LEU A 18 2.10 18.63 5.26
N MET A 19 2.36 17.78 6.26
CA MET A 19 3.48 16.85 6.25
C MET A 19 3.37 15.85 5.10
N LEU A 20 2.18 15.29 4.86
CA LEU A 20 1.94 14.37 3.75
C LEU A 20 2.20 15.06 2.40
N ALA A 21 1.68 16.28 2.20
CA ALA A 21 1.91 17.06 1.00
C ALA A 21 3.40 17.39 0.81
N GLY A 22 4.10 17.78 1.88
CA GLY A 22 5.53 18.04 1.86
C GLY A 22 6.35 16.80 1.49
N LEU A 23 6.04 15.64 2.08
CA LEU A 23 6.68 14.36 1.75
C LEU A 23 6.37 13.91 0.32
N PHE A 24 5.16 14.16 -0.17
CA PHE A 24 4.77 13.88 -1.55
C PHE A 24 5.62 14.70 -2.53
N LEU A 25 5.72 16.01 -2.34
CA LEU A 25 6.55 16.89 -3.16
C LEU A 25 8.04 16.53 -3.05
N TRP A 26 8.51 16.23 -1.83
CA TRP A 26 9.88 15.75 -1.63
C TRP A 26 10.12 14.46 -2.42
N SER A 27 9.21 13.49 -2.37
CA SER A 27 9.33 12.22 -3.09
C SER A 27 9.36 12.40 -4.60
N LEU A 28 8.72 13.44 -5.15
CA LEU A 28 8.79 13.75 -6.58
C LEU A 28 10.15 14.33 -6.97
N ASN A 29 10.75 15.15 -6.11
CA ASN A 29 12.06 15.76 -6.35
C ASN A 29 13.21 14.77 -6.09
N ALA A 30 13.07 13.90 -5.08
CA ALA A 30 14.06 12.90 -4.71
C ALA A 30 14.17 11.79 -5.78
N GLY A 31 15.32 11.71 -6.44
CA GLY A 31 15.62 10.63 -7.37
C GLY A 31 17.06 10.71 -7.87
N SER A 32 17.48 9.69 -8.64
CA SER A 32 18.85 9.58 -9.16
C SER A 32 19.26 10.69 -10.12
N ILE A 33 18.29 11.41 -10.68
CA ILE A 33 18.52 12.56 -11.56
C ILE A 33 18.25 13.81 -10.71
N PRO A 34 19.28 14.63 -10.44
CA PRO A 34 19.10 15.89 -9.74
C PRO A 34 18.29 16.82 -10.64
N LEU A 35 17.07 17.16 -10.21
CA LEU A 35 16.19 18.12 -10.85
C LEU A 35 15.88 19.22 -9.84
N THR A 36 15.87 20.45 -10.31
CA THR A 36 15.47 21.61 -9.50
C THR A 36 13.96 21.59 -9.31
N ALA A 37 13.45 22.05 -8.17
CA ALA A 37 12.02 22.09 -7.89
C ALA A 37 11.21 22.87 -8.95
N GLY A 38 11.81 23.89 -9.56
CA GLY A 38 11.21 24.63 -10.67
C GLY A 38 11.05 23.78 -11.94
N GLU A 39 12.04 22.97 -12.28
CA GLU A 39 12.01 22.07 -13.45
C GLU A 39 10.97 20.96 -13.24
N VAL A 40 10.87 20.42 -12.02
CA VAL A 40 9.83 19.43 -11.69
C VAL A 40 8.43 20.02 -11.86
N TRP A 41 8.21 21.27 -11.45
CA TRP A 41 6.93 21.95 -11.59
C TRP A 41 6.59 22.22 -13.06
N ASP A 42 7.57 22.68 -13.83
CA ASP A 42 7.42 22.98 -15.25
C ASP A 42 7.07 21.71 -16.06
N ILE A 43 7.79 20.61 -15.79
CA ILE A 43 7.51 19.30 -16.38
C ILE A 43 6.13 18.75 -15.96
N LEU A 44 5.67 19.06 -14.75
CA LEU A 44 4.34 18.66 -14.29
C LEU A 44 3.23 19.37 -15.08
N ILE A 45 3.44 20.63 -15.46
CA ILE A 45 2.43 21.44 -16.17
C ILE A 45 2.52 21.23 -17.67
N HIS A 46 3.70 21.44 -18.26
CA HIS A 46 3.90 21.46 -19.70
C HIS A 46 4.12 20.06 -20.29
N ARG A 47 4.49 19.07 -19.46
CA ARG A 47 4.79 17.68 -19.87
C ARG A 47 5.89 17.54 -20.92
N ASP A 48 6.70 18.57 -21.11
CA ASP A 48 7.79 18.62 -22.06
C ASP A 48 9.15 18.45 -21.39
N GLY A 49 10.14 18.02 -22.18
CA GLY A 49 11.52 17.82 -21.75
C GLY A 49 11.94 16.34 -21.61
N ASP A 50 13.25 16.10 -21.66
CA ASP A 50 13.84 14.76 -21.68
C ASP A 50 13.49 13.91 -20.44
N TYR A 51 13.22 14.58 -19.31
CA TYR A 51 12.88 13.95 -18.04
C TYR A 51 11.38 13.85 -17.76
N ALA A 52 10.51 14.30 -18.67
CA ALA A 52 9.05 14.24 -18.51
C ALA A 52 8.54 12.82 -18.30
N ALA A 53 9.09 11.86 -19.04
CA ALA A 53 8.76 10.45 -18.87
C ALA A 53 9.14 9.92 -17.48
N VAL A 54 10.25 10.38 -16.89
CA VAL A 54 10.69 9.95 -15.56
C VAL A 54 9.72 10.43 -14.49
N ILE A 55 9.27 11.69 -14.57
CA ILE A 55 8.32 12.23 -13.60
C ILE A 55 6.94 11.57 -13.78
N TRP A 56 6.40 11.55 -15.00
CA TRP A 56 5.02 11.10 -15.25
C TRP A 56 4.84 9.58 -15.27
N LYS A 57 5.82 8.81 -15.76
CA LYS A 57 5.70 7.34 -15.88
C LYS A 57 6.35 6.57 -14.74
N LEU A 58 7.23 7.20 -13.96
CA LEU A 58 7.95 6.51 -12.87
C LEU A 58 7.72 7.14 -11.50
N ARG A 59 8.08 8.42 -11.29
CA ARG A 59 8.02 9.04 -9.96
C ARG A 59 6.59 9.24 -9.49
N LEU A 60 5.75 9.89 -10.31
CA LEU A 60 4.36 10.19 -9.96
C LEU A 60 3.54 8.92 -9.69
N PRO A 61 3.52 7.88 -10.56
CA PRO A 61 2.79 6.66 -10.28
C PRO A 61 3.30 5.94 -9.03
N ARG A 62 4.61 5.94 -8.78
CA ARG A 62 5.22 5.33 -7.59
C ARG A 62 4.82 6.05 -6.31
N THR A 63 4.91 7.38 -6.27
CA THR A 63 4.54 8.17 -5.09
C THR A 63 3.04 8.07 -4.80
N LEU A 64 2.19 8.08 -5.83
CA LEU A 64 0.76 7.83 -5.69
C LEU A 64 0.48 6.43 -5.14
N SER A 65 1.15 5.40 -5.68
CA SER A 65 1.02 4.02 -5.20
C SER A 65 1.44 3.89 -3.74
N ALA A 66 2.52 4.56 -3.32
CA ALA A 66 2.97 4.57 -1.93
C ALA A 66 1.94 5.23 -0.99
N ALA A 67 1.34 6.35 -1.40
CA ALA A 67 0.30 7.02 -0.63
C ALA A 67 -0.97 6.15 -0.50
N LEU A 68 -1.41 5.52 -1.60
CA LEU A 68 -2.56 4.61 -1.62
C LEU A 68 -2.33 3.35 -0.79
N MET A 69 -1.14 2.75 -0.88
CA MET A 69 -0.81 1.55 -0.13
C MET A 69 -0.65 1.86 1.37
N GLY A 70 -0.04 3.00 1.71
CA GLY A 70 0.07 3.46 3.09
C GLY A 70 -1.28 3.74 3.74
N SER A 71 -2.21 4.38 3.02
CA SER A 71 -3.57 4.62 3.52
C SER A 71 -4.34 3.31 3.71
N ALA A 72 -4.27 2.39 2.75
CA ALA A 72 -4.90 1.07 2.86
C ALA A 72 -4.37 0.28 4.07
N LEU A 73 -3.05 0.27 4.31
CA LEU A 73 -2.45 -0.38 5.47
C LEU A 73 -2.86 0.27 6.79
N SER A 74 -2.92 1.61 6.84
CA SER A 74 -3.34 2.35 8.03
C SER A 74 -4.80 2.05 8.39
N VAL A 75 -5.70 2.08 7.41
CA VAL A 75 -7.12 1.74 7.59
C VAL A 75 -7.29 0.29 8.01
N SER A 76 -6.59 -0.64 7.36
CA SER A 76 -6.64 -2.05 7.73
C SER A 76 -6.14 -2.30 9.16
N GLY A 77 -5.06 -1.64 9.58
CA GLY A 77 -4.54 -1.71 10.94
C GLY A 77 -5.55 -1.21 11.96
N PHE A 78 -6.13 -0.03 11.73
CA PHE A 78 -7.15 0.56 12.60
C PHE A 78 -8.39 -0.34 12.74
N LEU A 79 -8.87 -0.91 11.63
CA LEU A 79 -10.02 -1.81 11.64
C LEU A 79 -9.74 -3.07 12.45
N LEU A 80 -8.57 -3.69 12.29
CA LEU A 80 -8.19 -4.89 13.02
C LEU A 80 -7.97 -4.63 14.51
N GLN A 81 -7.31 -3.52 14.85
CA GLN A 81 -7.13 -3.11 16.25
C GLN A 81 -8.47 -2.87 16.94
N THR A 82 -9.43 -2.26 16.24
CA THR A 82 -10.79 -2.04 16.74
C THR A 82 -11.57 -3.34 16.86
N PHE A 83 -11.53 -4.19 15.82
CA PHE A 83 -12.25 -5.46 15.79
C PHE A 83 -11.79 -6.43 16.87
N PHE A 84 -10.47 -6.55 17.07
CA PHE A 84 -9.89 -7.41 18.09
C PHE A 84 -9.82 -6.75 19.48
N ALA A 85 -10.20 -5.48 19.60
CA ALA A 85 -9.97 -4.65 20.79
C ALA A 85 -8.52 -4.79 21.32
N ASN A 86 -7.56 -4.89 20.40
CA ASN A 86 -6.18 -5.23 20.71
C ASN A 86 -5.22 -4.30 19.95
N PRO A 87 -4.50 -3.39 20.63
CA PRO A 87 -3.63 -2.41 20.00
C PRO A 87 -2.42 -3.02 19.27
N ILE A 88 -2.05 -4.27 19.58
CA ILE A 88 -0.97 -4.99 18.88
C ILE A 88 -1.46 -5.79 17.67
N ALA A 89 -2.78 -5.80 17.40
CA ALA A 89 -3.32 -6.46 16.22
C ALA A 89 -2.83 -5.77 14.95
N SER A 90 -2.44 -6.59 13.97
CA SER A 90 -1.86 -6.12 12.71
C SER A 90 -2.31 -7.01 11.55
N PRO A 91 -2.52 -6.45 10.35
CA PRO A 91 -2.94 -7.21 9.17
C PRO A 91 -1.95 -8.29 8.75
N PHE A 92 -0.69 -8.19 9.17
CA PHE A 92 0.33 -9.19 8.87
C PHE A 92 0.24 -10.45 9.75
N VAL A 93 -0.51 -10.40 10.85
CA VAL A 93 -0.61 -11.52 11.82
C VAL A 93 -1.58 -12.61 11.35
N LEU A 94 -2.55 -12.28 10.50
CA LEU A 94 -3.58 -13.22 10.02
C LEU A 94 -3.11 -14.16 8.89
N GLY A 95 -1.82 -14.16 8.56
CA GLY A 95 -1.25 -15.02 7.50
C GLY A 95 -1.53 -14.57 6.06
N ILE A 96 -2.34 -13.52 5.85
CA ILE A 96 -2.75 -13.01 4.53
C ILE A 96 -1.53 -12.71 3.63
N SER A 97 -0.52 -12.02 4.17
CA SER A 97 0.72 -11.69 3.43
C SER A 97 1.53 -12.94 3.08
N SER A 98 1.61 -13.91 4.00
CA SER A 98 2.33 -15.15 3.76
C SER A 98 1.63 -16.03 2.72
N GLY A 99 0.30 -16.11 2.76
CA GLY A 99 -0.50 -16.80 1.74
C GLY A 99 -0.32 -16.21 0.35
N ALA A 100 -0.38 -14.88 0.22
CA ALA A 100 -0.10 -14.19 -1.04
C ALA A 100 1.30 -14.52 -1.60
N LYS A 101 2.34 -14.40 -0.76
CA LYS A 101 3.73 -14.70 -1.15
C LYS A 101 3.91 -16.16 -1.56
N LEU A 102 3.33 -17.09 -0.81
CA LEU A 102 3.41 -18.52 -1.11
C LEU A 102 2.81 -18.83 -2.48
N THR A 103 1.59 -18.36 -2.75
CA THR A 103 0.91 -18.64 -4.02
C THR A 103 1.64 -18.03 -5.20
N VAL A 104 2.16 -16.79 -5.08
CA VAL A 104 2.99 -16.18 -6.12
C VAL A 104 4.26 -16.99 -6.36
N SER A 105 4.99 -17.36 -5.31
CA SER A 105 6.23 -18.15 -5.43
C SER A 105 5.97 -19.51 -6.09
N LEU A 106 4.93 -20.23 -5.69
CA LEU A 106 4.56 -21.51 -6.30
C LEU A 106 4.15 -21.34 -7.77
N ALA A 107 3.35 -20.32 -8.09
CA ALA A 107 2.96 -20.03 -9.46
C ALA A 107 4.16 -19.66 -10.34
N MET A 108 5.08 -18.85 -9.83
CA MET A 108 6.32 -18.48 -10.53
C MET A 108 7.20 -19.70 -10.78
N ILE A 109 7.47 -20.52 -9.75
CA ILE A 109 8.29 -21.74 -9.89
C ILE A 109 7.63 -22.72 -10.87
N GLY A 110 6.30 -22.88 -10.78
CA GLY A 110 5.53 -23.78 -11.65
C GLY A 110 5.52 -23.34 -13.12
N LEU A 111 5.46 -22.04 -13.40
CA LEU A 111 5.51 -21.51 -14.78
C LEU A 111 6.94 -21.52 -15.33
N LEU A 112 7.92 -21.16 -14.50
CA LEU A 112 9.32 -21.11 -14.91
C LEU A 112 9.86 -22.50 -15.26
N SER A 113 9.44 -23.54 -14.53
CA SER A 113 9.78 -24.94 -14.88
C SER A 113 9.22 -25.39 -16.24
N ARG A 114 8.23 -24.67 -16.78
CA ARG A 114 7.67 -24.87 -18.12
C ARG A 114 8.23 -23.89 -19.16
N GLY A 115 9.24 -23.09 -18.79
CA GLY A 115 9.83 -22.06 -19.65
C GLY A 115 8.96 -20.82 -19.86
N VAL A 116 7.87 -20.65 -19.10
CA VAL A 116 6.95 -19.51 -19.22
C VAL A 116 7.23 -18.49 -18.12
N VAL A 117 7.41 -17.22 -18.51
CA VAL A 117 7.54 -16.12 -17.54
C VAL A 117 6.16 -15.58 -17.17
N MET A 118 5.90 -15.45 -15.87
CA MET A 118 4.63 -14.92 -15.38
C MET A 118 4.53 -13.41 -15.63
N SER A 119 3.40 -12.97 -16.20
CA SER A 119 3.12 -11.55 -16.39
C SER A 119 2.84 -10.85 -15.06
N SER A 120 3.00 -9.52 -15.01
CA SER A 120 2.67 -8.71 -13.84
C SER A 120 1.22 -8.88 -13.38
N GLY A 121 0.28 -8.98 -14.33
CA GLY A 121 -1.13 -9.27 -14.02
C GLY A 121 -1.30 -10.66 -13.38
N GLY A 122 -0.59 -11.67 -13.88
CA GLY A 122 -0.58 -13.01 -13.28
C GLY A 122 -0.07 -13.02 -11.85
N MET A 123 0.99 -12.26 -11.55
CA MET A 123 1.50 -12.09 -10.18
C MET A 123 0.47 -11.45 -9.25
N ILE A 124 -0.22 -10.40 -9.71
CA ILE A 124 -1.25 -9.72 -8.92
C ILE A 124 -2.41 -10.67 -8.61
N LEU A 125 -2.90 -11.41 -9.60
CA LEU A 125 -4.01 -12.36 -9.41
C LEU A 125 -3.61 -13.52 -8.49
N ALA A 126 -2.39 -14.07 -8.65
CA ALA A 126 -1.88 -15.12 -7.77
C ALA A 126 -1.73 -14.64 -6.32
N ALA A 127 -1.22 -13.42 -6.10
CA ALA A 127 -1.12 -12.81 -4.78
C ALA A 127 -2.49 -12.64 -4.13
N PHE A 128 -3.47 -12.13 -4.89
CA PHE A 128 -4.83 -11.94 -4.42
C PHE A 128 -5.51 -13.27 -4.08
N ALA A 129 -5.39 -14.28 -4.94
CA ALA A 129 -5.91 -15.62 -4.68
C ALA A 129 -5.30 -16.22 -3.41
N GLY A 130 -3.98 -16.13 -3.24
CA GLY A 130 -3.29 -16.62 -2.04
C GLY A 130 -3.72 -15.92 -0.75
N ALA A 131 -3.92 -14.59 -0.81
CA ALA A 131 -4.46 -13.81 0.30
C ALA A 131 -5.88 -14.25 0.69
N MET A 132 -6.76 -14.43 -0.29
CA MET A 132 -8.15 -14.87 -0.08
C MET A 132 -8.23 -16.30 0.45
N LEU A 133 -7.40 -17.21 -0.06
CA LEU A 133 -7.32 -18.58 0.45
C LEU A 133 -6.87 -18.61 1.92
N SER A 134 -5.84 -17.83 2.28
CA SER A 134 -5.38 -17.73 3.67
C SER A 134 -6.48 -17.20 4.59
N MET A 135 -7.16 -16.13 4.19
CA MET A 135 -8.24 -15.55 5.00
C MET A 135 -9.44 -16.51 5.11
N GLY A 136 -9.81 -17.17 4.02
CA GLY A 136 -10.84 -18.20 3.99
C GLY A 136 -10.52 -19.36 4.94
N PHE A 137 -9.27 -19.82 4.95
CA PHE A 137 -8.81 -20.87 5.87
C PHE A 137 -8.95 -20.45 7.35
N VAL A 138 -8.53 -19.23 7.71
CA VAL A 138 -8.67 -18.71 9.06
C VAL A 138 -10.15 -18.65 9.49
N LEU A 139 -11.04 -18.18 8.62
CA LEU A 139 -12.47 -18.10 8.90
C LEU A 139 -13.12 -19.48 9.04
N LEU A 140 -12.73 -20.45 8.20
CA LEU A 140 -13.21 -21.83 8.29
C LEU A 140 -12.77 -22.48 9.60
N LEU A 141 -11.50 -22.32 9.98
CA LEU A 141 -10.98 -22.86 11.24
C LEU A 141 -11.66 -22.23 12.45
N SER A 142 -11.89 -20.91 12.42
CA SER A 142 -12.62 -20.20 13.47
C SER A 142 -14.05 -20.74 13.64
N LYS A 143 -14.78 -20.98 12.54
CA LYS A 143 -16.12 -21.57 12.59
C LYS A 143 -16.11 -23.00 13.12
N TRP A 144 -15.14 -23.80 12.71
CA TRP A 144 -15.00 -25.18 13.15
C TRP A 144 -14.76 -25.28 14.66
N LEU A 145 -13.85 -24.46 15.20
CA LEU A 145 -13.60 -24.39 16.64
C LEU A 145 -14.84 -23.96 17.44
N HIS A 146 -15.61 -23.00 16.93
CA HIS A 146 -16.85 -22.56 17.57
C HIS A 146 -17.95 -23.64 17.59
N GLN A 147 -17.98 -24.56 16.62
CA GLN A 147 -18.94 -25.66 16.59
C GLN A 147 -18.58 -26.80 17.55
N MET A 148 -17.33 -26.85 18.01
CA MET A 148 -16.84 -27.87 18.95
C MET A 148 -16.94 -27.43 20.42
N SER A 149 -17.18 -26.14 20.67
CA SER A 149 -17.43 -25.58 22.01
C SER A 149 -18.93 -25.48 22.29
#